data_AF-R5IIM4-F1
#
_entry.id   AF-R5IIM4-F1
#
_cell.length_a   1.000
_cell.length_b   1.000
_cell.length_c   1.000
_cell.angle_alpha   90.00
_cell.angle_beta   90.00
_cell.angle_gamma   90.00
#
_symmetry.space_group_name_H-M   'P 1'
#
loop_
_entity.id
_entity.type
_entity.pdbx_description
1 polymer ?
#
loop_
_entity_poly.entity_id
_entity_poly.type
_entity_poly.pdbx_seq_one_letter_code
_entity_poly.pdbx_strand_id
1 'polypeptide(L)'
;MAFQYLGLRAKLEHVDVTEEEVNRQLVRLQQQSQRRTPVFDRPSQNGDELVLDYAGFADGKQFAGGTAEKQTLVLGSGTFIPGFEEQLLGKNPGDDVTVHVTFPAAYHAPELAGKDAEFRCHIHEIRTVAPYALDDVFAKEVGQCENMAEMRENMRRSLENYYAERAELELRDRLLRQAADTMEDFTPDPAEISKAVEEQLDTMSAQLAQNNLTLDDYCKFSNSTLEQLREDARPGAEEAVRIKALVRRVAQAEELHAHEEDVAQALSEICRANHMTMEELQPYYDDAFAAAVEYSILLAKVTKRIRESAVMDA
;
A
#
# COMPACT_ATOMS: atom_id res chain seq x y z
N MET A 1 -41.60 -3.84 -13.45
CA MET A 1 -40.33 -3.11 -13.39
C MET A 1 -39.55 -3.46 -14.65
N ALA A 2 -38.86 -2.50 -15.26
CA ALA A 2 -38.19 -2.67 -16.56
C ALA A 2 -36.80 -3.33 -16.48
N PHE A 3 -36.34 -3.72 -15.28
CA PHE A 3 -35.05 -4.36 -15.04
C PHE A 3 -35.13 -5.22 -13.75
N GLN A 4 -34.25 -6.21 -13.61
CA GLN A 4 -34.22 -7.18 -12.51
C GLN A 4 -32.97 -7.00 -11.65
N TYR A 5 -33.17 -6.68 -10.38
CA TYR A 5 -32.10 -6.55 -9.38
C TYR A 5 -32.33 -7.41 -8.12
N LEU A 6 -33.51 -8.03 -8.00
CA LEU A 6 -33.88 -8.94 -6.92
C LEU A 6 -33.80 -10.39 -7.38
N GLY A 7 -33.40 -11.29 -6.47
CA GLY A 7 -33.39 -12.73 -6.74
C GLY A 7 -32.36 -13.19 -7.77
N LEU A 8 -31.31 -12.39 -7.99
CA LEU A 8 -30.21 -12.76 -8.88
C LEU A 8 -29.45 -13.96 -8.35
N ARG A 9 -28.99 -14.83 -9.26
CA ARG A 9 -28.23 -16.03 -8.90
C ARG A 9 -26.74 -15.78 -9.00
N ALA A 10 -26.03 -16.13 -7.94
CA ALA A 10 -24.58 -16.04 -7.92
C ALA A 10 -23.98 -17.07 -6.97
N LYS A 11 -22.73 -17.43 -7.26
CA LYS A 11 -21.91 -18.31 -6.44
C LYS A 11 -20.89 -17.50 -5.67
N LEU A 12 -20.78 -17.72 -4.36
CA LEU A 12 -19.68 -17.22 -3.55
C LEU A 12 -18.49 -18.17 -3.75
N GLU A 13 -17.42 -17.70 -4.37
CA GLU A 13 -16.22 -18.52 -4.51
C GLU A 13 -15.54 -18.63 -3.15
N HIS A 14 -15.33 -19.87 -2.69
CA HIS A 14 -14.57 -20.12 -1.48
C HIS A 14 -13.14 -20.52 -1.84
N VAL A 15 -12.17 -19.90 -1.17
CA VAL A 15 -10.77 -20.26 -1.32
C VAL A 15 -10.32 -20.87 0.00
N ASP A 16 -10.06 -22.18 -0.03
CA ASP A 16 -9.56 -22.90 1.13
C ASP A 16 -8.11 -22.49 1.40
N VAL A 17 -7.84 -22.05 2.64
CA VAL A 17 -6.48 -21.73 3.08
C VAL A 17 -5.74 -23.02 3.41
N THR A 18 -4.77 -23.36 2.55
CA THR A 18 -3.95 -24.56 2.73
C THR A 18 -2.80 -24.31 3.72
N GLU A 19 -2.27 -25.38 4.32
CA GLU A 19 -1.05 -25.32 5.13
C GLU A 19 0.14 -24.77 4.32
N GLU A 20 0.20 -25.05 3.02
CA GLU A 20 1.24 -24.54 2.13
C GLU A 20 1.15 -23.02 1.97
N GLU A 21 -0.05 -22.46 1.89
CA GLU A 21 -0.27 -21.01 1.87
C GLU A 21 0.24 -20.36 3.16
N VAL A 22 -0.18 -20.90 4.31
CA VAL A 22 0.24 -20.40 5.62
C VAL A 22 1.77 -20.44 5.75
N ASN A 23 2.39 -21.56 5.38
CA ASN A 23 3.84 -21.70 5.37
C ASN A 23 4.52 -20.67 4.46
N ARG A 24 3.99 -20.45 3.26
CA ARG A 24 4.56 -19.50 2.31
C ARG A 24 4.52 -18.06 2.84
N GLN A 25 3.41 -17.66 3.47
CA GLN A 25 3.31 -16.33 4.07
C GLN A 25 4.23 -16.17 5.29
N LEU A 26 4.38 -17.20 6.13
CA LEU A 26 5.32 -17.18 7.25
C LEU A 26 6.78 -17.07 6.79
N VAL A 27 7.16 -17.81 5.74
CA VAL A 27 8.50 -17.69 5.12
C VAL A 27 8.70 -16.30 4.54
N ARG A 28 7.70 -15.73 3.87
CA ARG A 28 7.78 -14.36 3.33
C ARG A 28 7.99 -13.33 4.46
N LEU A 29 7.23 -13.46 5.54
CA LEU A 29 7.37 -12.59 6.72
C LEU A 29 8.75 -12.75 7.37
N GLN A 30 9.25 -13.98 7.47
CA GLN A 30 10.60 -14.29 7.96
C GLN A 30 11.68 -13.66 7.08
N GLN A 31 11.56 -13.73 5.75
CA GLN A 31 12.52 -13.12 4.82
C GLN A 31 12.54 -11.59 4.93
N GLN A 32 11.40 -10.99 5.25
CA GLN A 32 11.27 -9.54 5.51
C GLN A 32 11.75 -9.14 6.91
N SER A 33 11.96 -10.10 7.81
CA SER A 33 12.31 -9.88 9.20
C SER A 33 13.76 -10.29 9.49
N GLN A 34 14.57 -9.36 9.95
CA GLN A 34 15.92 -9.66 10.42
C GLN A 34 15.98 -9.60 11.93
N ARG A 35 16.55 -10.64 12.54
CA ARG A 35 16.84 -10.68 13.96
C ARG A 35 18.12 -9.92 14.23
N ARG A 36 18.04 -9.00 15.19
CA ARG A 36 19.15 -8.17 15.65
C ARG A 36 19.46 -8.53 17.08
N THR A 37 20.70 -8.94 17.35
CA THR A 37 21.11 -9.35 18.70
C THR A 37 22.32 -8.53 19.13
N PRO A 38 22.26 -7.81 20.27
CA PRO A 38 23.39 -7.03 20.76
C PRO A 38 24.64 -7.88 21.01
N VAL A 39 25.80 -7.31 20.70
CA VAL A 39 27.13 -7.93 20.87
C VAL A 39 27.94 -7.08 21.84
N PHE A 40 28.54 -7.71 22.85
CA PHE A 40 29.27 -7.02 23.92
C PHE A 40 30.70 -7.53 24.13
N ASP A 41 31.09 -8.61 23.47
CA ASP A 41 32.31 -9.38 23.76
C ASP A 41 33.35 -9.36 22.64
N ARG A 42 33.09 -8.64 21.54
CA ARG A 42 34.03 -8.51 20.42
C ARG A 42 33.86 -7.18 19.66
N PRO A 43 34.90 -6.75 18.92
CA PRO A 43 34.79 -5.65 17.97
C PRO A 43 33.86 -5.97 16.79
N SER A 44 33.48 -4.92 16.06
CA SER A 44 32.65 -4.96 14.87
C SER A 44 33.29 -5.76 13.74
N GLN A 45 32.48 -6.51 13.01
CA GLN A 45 32.90 -7.27 11.83
C GLN A 45 31.93 -7.06 10.67
N ASN A 46 32.35 -7.47 9.47
CA ASN A 46 31.50 -7.39 8.29
C ASN A 46 30.21 -8.21 8.51
N GLY A 47 29.06 -7.61 8.21
CA GLY A 47 27.73 -8.18 8.45
C GLY A 47 27.08 -7.80 9.79
N ASP A 48 27.81 -7.18 10.72
CA ASP A 48 27.19 -6.59 11.91
C ASP A 48 26.44 -5.30 11.56
N GLU A 49 25.40 -4.98 12.32
CA GLU A 49 24.75 -3.67 12.35
C GLU A 49 25.34 -2.82 13.47
N LEU A 50 25.80 -1.61 13.13
CA LEU A 50 26.21 -0.60 14.09
C LEU A 50 25.06 0.36 14.34
N VAL A 51 24.84 0.74 15.60
CA VAL A 51 24.06 1.92 15.97
C VAL A 51 25.05 3.03 16.26
N LEU A 52 25.05 4.10 15.48
CA LEU A 52 26.04 5.18 15.59
C LEU A 52 25.44 6.57 15.37
N ASP A 53 26.08 7.56 15.98
CA ASP A 53 25.90 8.96 15.61
C ASP A 53 27.02 9.33 14.64
N TYR A 54 26.74 10.16 13.65
CA TYR A 54 27.79 10.74 12.84
C TYR A 54 27.52 12.20 12.51
N ALA A 55 28.60 12.97 12.36
CA ALA A 55 28.58 14.34 11.85
C ALA A 55 29.62 14.50 10.73
N GLY A 56 29.14 14.84 9.54
CA GLY A 56 29.91 15.01 8.31
C GLY A 56 30.37 16.45 8.11
N PHE A 57 31.63 16.60 7.72
CA PHE A 57 32.30 17.87 7.46
C PHE A 57 33.00 17.80 6.11
N ALA A 58 32.85 18.83 5.28
CA ALA A 58 33.61 19.02 4.04
C ALA A 58 34.32 20.39 4.12
N ASP A 59 35.60 20.43 3.77
CA ASP A 59 36.44 21.65 3.90
C ASP A 59 36.38 22.29 5.31
N GLY A 60 36.26 21.45 6.35
CA GLY A 60 36.15 21.89 7.75
C GLY A 60 34.79 22.50 8.15
N LYS A 61 33.80 22.49 7.25
CA LYS A 61 32.43 22.96 7.51
C LYS A 61 31.46 21.80 7.53
N GLN A 62 30.57 21.77 8.53
CA GLN A 62 29.49 20.80 8.58
C GLN A 62 28.50 21.08 7.43
N PHE A 63 28.10 20.04 6.71
CA PHE A 63 27.13 20.16 5.61
C PHE A 63 25.76 19.63 5.99
N ALA A 64 24.71 20.16 5.38
CA ALA A 64 23.33 19.75 5.63
C ALA A 64 23.09 18.31 5.16
N GLY A 65 22.34 17.51 5.94
CA GLY A 65 22.11 16.09 5.65
C GLY A 65 23.28 15.15 5.97
N GLY A 66 24.41 15.68 6.46
CA GLY A 66 25.57 14.90 6.88
C GLY A 66 25.56 14.48 8.35
N THR A 67 24.46 14.66 9.08
CA THR A 67 24.39 14.36 10.52
C THR A 67 23.18 13.52 10.84
N ALA A 68 23.38 12.45 11.60
CA ALA A 68 22.32 11.60 12.12
C ALA A 68 22.68 11.09 13.52
N GLU A 69 21.67 10.91 14.35
CA GLU A 69 21.78 10.28 15.67
C GLU A 69 21.09 8.92 15.65
N LYS A 70 21.69 7.94 16.35
CA LYS A 70 21.24 6.55 16.46
C LYS A 70 20.93 5.90 15.11
N GLN A 71 21.68 6.27 14.08
CA GLN A 71 21.53 5.68 12.76
C GLN A 71 22.06 4.24 12.77
N THR A 72 21.31 3.34 12.14
CA THR A 72 21.73 1.94 11.95
C THR A 72 22.47 1.76 10.63
N LEU A 73 23.59 1.06 10.65
CA LEU A 73 24.41 0.74 9.48
C LEU A 73 24.86 -0.72 9.52
N VAL A 74 24.44 -1.52 8.54
CA VAL A 74 24.97 -2.88 8.35
C VAL A 74 26.29 -2.80 7.59
N LEU A 75 27.37 -3.27 8.20
CA LEU A 75 28.70 -3.27 7.60
C LEU A 75 28.77 -4.26 6.43
N GLY A 76 29.24 -3.78 5.28
CA GLY A 76 29.29 -4.52 4.02
C GLY A 76 27.99 -4.44 3.21
N SER A 77 27.05 -3.57 3.59
CA SER A 77 25.79 -3.39 2.85
C SER A 77 25.94 -2.53 1.61
N GLY A 78 26.97 -1.66 1.58
CA GLY A 78 27.18 -0.69 0.50
C GLY A 78 26.09 0.38 0.46
N THR A 79 25.38 0.59 1.57
CA THR A 79 24.34 1.61 1.70
C THR A 79 24.95 2.99 1.94
N PHE A 80 26.15 3.05 2.52
CA PHE A 80 26.89 4.27 2.74
C PHE A 80 27.91 4.52 1.61
N ILE A 81 28.55 5.69 1.67
CA ILE A 81 29.59 6.08 0.70
C ILE A 81 30.71 5.03 0.70
N PRO A 82 31.20 4.58 -0.47
CA PRO A 82 32.32 3.64 -0.54
C PRO A 82 33.52 4.11 0.29
N GLY A 83 34.11 3.22 1.08
CA GLY A 83 35.20 3.54 2.01
C GLY A 83 34.75 3.92 3.42
N PHE A 84 33.46 4.18 3.64
CA PHE A 84 32.92 4.54 4.95
C PHE A 84 32.86 3.32 5.88
N GLU A 85 32.20 2.25 5.43
CA GLU A 85 31.90 1.05 6.23
C GLU A 85 33.19 0.31 6.64
N GLU A 86 34.20 0.29 5.77
CA GLU A 86 35.46 -0.41 5.99
C GLU A 86 36.28 0.18 7.15
N GLN A 87 36.16 1.49 7.40
CA GLN A 87 36.87 2.18 8.48
C GLN A 87 36.23 1.95 9.86
N LEU A 88 35.00 1.43 9.88
CA LEU A 88 34.25 1.08 11.09
C LEU A 88 34.40 -0.40 11.47
N LEU A 89 35.16 -1.18 10.70
CA LEU A 89 35.52 -2.56 11.05
C LEU A 89 36.53 -2.60 12.20
N GLY A 90 36.37 -3.57 13.10
CA GLY A 90 37.27 -3.79 14.24
C GLY A 90 37.14 -2.75 15.36
N LYS A 91 36.02 -2.03 15.43
CA LYS A 91 35.73 -0.99 16.44
C LYS A 91 34.79 -1.52 17.52
N ASN A 92 34.82 -0.93 18.71
CA ASN A 92 34.02 -1.34 19.85
C ASN A 92 32.88 -0.35 20.12
N PRO A 93 31.82 -0.78 20.85
CA PRO A 93 30.86 0.17 21.40
C PRO A 93 31.56 1.18 22.31
N GLY A 94 31.21 2.46 22.16
CA GLY A 94 31.80 3.61 22.83
C GLY A 94 32.97 4.26 22.09
N ASP A 95 33.46 3.68 20.99
CA ASP A 95 34.57 4.27 20.23
C ASP A 95 34.12 5.50 19.42
N ASP A 96 34.95 6.56 19.49
CA ASP A 96 34.90 7.70 18.57
C ASP A 96 35.83 7.45 17.39
N VAL A 97 35.29 7.47 16.17
CA VAL A 97 36.01 7.15 14.94
C VAL A 97 35.84 8.27 13.93
N THR A 98 36.96 8.78 13.42
CA THR A 98 36.98 9.76 12.32
C THR A 98 37.17 9.04 10.99
N VAL A 99 36.12 8.95 10.21
CA VAL A 99 36.06 8.28 8.91
C VAL A 99 36.32 9.30 7.79
N HIS A 100 37.24 9.00 6.88
CA HIS A 100 37.59 9.89 5.76
C HIS A 100 37.14 9.27 4.44
N VAL A 101 36.29 9.96 3.67
CA VAL A 101 35.78 9.44 2.40
C VAL A 101 35.77 10.52 1.33
N THR A 102 35.79 10.08 0.07
CA THR A 102 35.54 10.96 -1.08
C THR A 102 34.16 10.63 -1.63
N PHE A 103 33.30 11.63 -1.77
CA PHE A 103 32.00 11.45 -2.38
C PHE A 103 32.14 11.02 -3.85
N PRO A 104 31.29 10.09 -4.35
CA PRO A 104 31.30 9.71 -5.76
C PRO A 104 31.11 10.91 -6.69
N ALA A 105 31.70 10.86 -7.89
CA ALA A 105 31.53 11.93 -8.89
C ALA A 105 30.08 12.10 -9.34
N ALA A 106 29.27 11.04 -9.25
CA ALA A 106 27.84 11.04 -9.57
C ALA A 106 26.98 11.00 -8.30
N TYR A 107 27.29 11.85 -7.31
CA TYR A 107 26.50 11.96 -6.09
C TYR A 107 25.25 12.83 -6.30
N HIS A 108 24.17 12.49 -5.60
CA HIS A 108 22.87 13.16 -5.75
C HIS A 108 22.89 14.63 -5.33
N ALA A 109 23.82 15.01 -4.44
CA ALA A 109 24.08 16.40 -4.07
C ALA A 109 25.27 16.94 -4.89
N PRO A 110 25.03 17.81 -5.89
CA PRO A 110 26.10 18.31 -6.79
C PRO A 110 27.21 19.06 -6.04
N GLU A 111 26.87 19.65 -4.91
CA GLU A 111 27.80 20.40 -4.06
C GLU A 111 28.77 19.53 -3.27
N LEU A 112 28.48 18.22 -3.13
CA LEU A 112 29.32 17.23 -2.45
C LEU A 112 30.03 16.30 -3.43
N ALA A 113 29.56 16.19 -4.67
CA ALA A 113 30.12 15.28 -5.67
C ALA A 113 31.63 15.46 -5.87
N GLY A 114 32.39 14.38 -5.71
CA GLY A 114 33.85 14.37 -5.86
C GLY A 114 34.64 15.07 -4.75
N LYS A 115 33.99 15.56 -3.69
CA LYS A 115 34.68 16.21 -2.57
C LYS A 115 35.10 15.22 -1.51
N ASP A 116 36.20 15.54 -0.83
CA ASP A 116 36.62 14.85 0.38
C ASP A 116 35.80 15.34 1.59
N ALA A 117 35.44 14.39 2.45
CA ALA A 117 34.71 14.67 3.68
C ALA A 117 35.21 13.80 4.84
N GLU A 118 35.08 14.38 6.02
CA GLU A 118 35.37 13.76 7.31
C GLU A 118 34.05 13.52 8.03
N PHE A 119 33.83 12.30 8.50
CA PHE A 119 32.70 11.95 9.35
C PHE A 119 33.20 11.56 10.73
N ARG A 120 32.78 12.33 11.74
CA ARG A 120 33.03 12.00 13.14
C ARG A 120 31.90 11.11 13.62
N CYS A 121 32.22 9.85 13.87
CA CYS A 121 31.27 8.82 14.24
C CYS A 121 31.46 8.43 15.71
N HIS A 122 30.36 8.23 16.43
CA HIS A 122 30.34 7.65 17.76
C HIS A 122 29.54 6.35 17.73
N ILE A 123 30.16 5.22 18.06
CA ILE A 123 29.50 3.91 18.02
C ILE A 123 28.80 3.65 19.35
N HIS A 124 27.48 3.53 19.35
CA HIS A 124 26.70 3.21 20.55
C HIS A 124 26.59 1.71 20.81
N GLU A 125 26.31 0.93 19.76
CA GLU A 125 25.97 -0.48 19.89
C GLU A 125 26.40 -1.26 18.65
N ILE A 126 26.77 -2.52 18.84
CA ILE A 126 26.99 -3.50 17.78
C ILE A 126 25.92 -4.57 17.90
N ARG A 127 25.31 -4.98 16.79
CA ARG A 127 24.32 -6.04 16.73
C ARG A 127 24.70 -7.04 15.63
N THR A 128 24.59 -8.33 15.88
CA THR A 128 24.59 -9.30 14.79
C THR A 128 23.26 -9.25 14.05
N VAL A 129 23.30 -9.37 12.73
CA VAL A 129 22.12 -9.50 11.87
C VAL A 129 22.03 -10.93 11.36
N ALA A 130 20.93 -11.60 11.67
CA ALA A 130 20.68 -12.96 11.20
C ALA A 130 19.20 -13.16 10.86
N PRO A 131 18.86 -14.09 9.96
CA PRO A 131 17.46 -14.48 9.77
C PRO A 131 16.94 -15.13 11.06
N TYR A 132 15.65 -14.92 11.35
CA TYR A 132 14.96 -15.73 12.35
C TYR A 132 14.92 -17.19 11.93
N ALA A 133 14.91 -18.13 12.87
CA ALA A 133 14.40 -19.47 12.62
C ALA A 133 12.86 -19.44 12.72
N LEU A 134 12.14 -20.34 12.05
CA LEU A 134 10.68 -20.47 12.21
C LEU A 134 10.35 -21.24 13.49
N ASP A 135 10.63 -20.62 14.63
CA ASP A 135 10.45 -21.17 15.97
C ASP A 135 9.68 -20.20 16.89
N ASP A 136 9.48 -20.59 18.16
CA ASP A 136 8.71 -19.80 19.12
C ASP A 136 9.33 -18.42 19.41
N VAL A 137 10.61 -18.21 19.11
CA VAL A 137 11.25 -16.90 19.23
C VAL A 137 10.76 -15.98 18.13
N PHE A 138 10.68 -16.46 16.88
CA PHE A 138 10.07 -15.70 15.78
C PHE A 138 8.60 -15.39 16.04
N ALA A 139 7.84 -16.36 16.55
CA ALA A 139 6.45 -16.15 16.92
C ALA A 139 6.28 -15.01 17.94
N LYS A 140 7.15 -14.94 18.96
CA LYS A 140 7.11 -13.90 19.99
C LYS A 140 7.61 -12.55 19.49
N GLU A 141 8.82 -12.52 18.94
CA GLU A 141 9.51 -11.27 18.59
C GLU A 141 8.91 -10.60 17.34
N VAL A 142 8.41 -11.38 16.37
CA VAL A 142 7.84 -10.87 15.11
C VAL A 142 6.32 -11.02 15.08
N GLY A 143 5.81 -12.19 15.45
CA GLY A 143 4.38 -12.48 15.40
C GLY A 143 3.57 -11.94 16.58
N GLN A 144 4.21 -11.47 17.66
CA GLN A 144 3.56 -11.11 18.92
C GLN A 144 2.64 -12.21 19.48
N CYS A 145 3.02 -13.47 19.25
CA CYS A 145 2.30 -14.67 19.66
C CYS A 145 3.13 -15.46 20.70
N GLU A 146 2.48 -16.30 21.52
CA GLU A 146 3.18 -17.10 22.53
C GLU A 146 4.06 -18.21 21.93
N ASN A 147 3.71 -18.72 20.76
CA ASN A 147 4.42 -19.81 20.09
C ASN A 147 4.05 -19.90 18.60
N MET A 148 4.76 -20.76 17.86
CA MET A 148 4.54 -20.96 16.42
C MET A 148 3.17 -21.53 16.07
N ALA A 149 2.54 -22.31 16.97
CA ALA A 149 1.21 -22.85 16.70
C ALA A 149 0.17 -21.72 16.69
N GLU A 150 0.24 -20.79 17.66
CA GLU A 150 -0.62 -19.61 17.69
C GLU A 150 -0.37 -18.69 16.49
N MET A 151 0.90 -18.44 16.13
CA MET A 151 1.23 -17.61 14.98
C MET A 151 0.68 -18.19 13.66
N ARG A 152 0.75 -19.52 13.49
CA ARG A 152 0.17 -20.23 12.33
C ARG A 152 -1.34 -20.09 12.26
N GLU A 153 -2.01 -20.24 13.40
CA GLU A 153 -3.47 -20.10 13.47
C GLU A 153 -3.90 -18.67 13.18
N ASN A 154 -3.21 -17.68 13.75
CA ASN A 154 -3.46 -16.27 13.47
C ASN A 154 -3.25 -15.94 11.98
N MET A 155 -2.16 -16.44 11.38
CA MET A 155 -1.90 -16.27 9.94
C MET A 155 -3.00 -16.91 9.08
N ARG A 156 -3.44 -18.12 9.45
CA ARG A 156 -4.57 -18.79 8.77
C ARG A 156 -5.83 -17.96 8.83
N ARG A 157 -6.24 -17.53 10.02
CA ARG A 157 -7.45 -16.72 10.21
C ARG A 157 -7.37 -15.41 9.42
N SER A 158 -6.20 -14.77 9.39
CA SER A 158 -5.98 -13.57 8.57
C SER A 158 -6.16 -13.83 7.08
N LEU A 159 -5.66 -14.96 6.58
CA LEU A 159 -5.84 -15.37 5.18
C LEU A 159 -7.29 -15.73 4.87
N GLU A 160 -7.96 -16.47 5.74
CA GLU A 160 -9.37 -16.84 5.59
C GLU A 160 -10.25 -15.59 5.53
N ASN A 161 -10.02 -14.62 6.43
CA ASN A 161 -10.72 -13.34 6.40
C ASN A 161 -10.43 -12.56 5.11
N TYR A 162 -9.18 -12.50 4.68
CA TYR A 162 -8.80 -11.83 3.43
C TYR A 162 -9.50 -12.43 2.21
N TYR A 163 -9.51 -13.77 2.09
CA TYR A 163 -10.19 -14.44 0.99
C TYR A 163 -11.71 -14.33 1.07
N ALA A 164 -12.30 -14.38 2.27
CA ALA A 164 -13.72 -14.19 2.48
C ALA A 164 -14.17 -12.77 2.09
N GLU A 165 -13.42 -11.75 2.52
CA GLU A 165 -13.67 -10.35 2.15
C GLU A 165 -13.55 -10.15 0.63
N ARG A 166 -12.49 -10.69 0.03
CA ARG A 166 -12.29 -10.63 -1.42
C ARG A 166 -13.41 -11.33 -2.19
N ALA A 167 -13.81 -12.53 -1.77
CA ALA A 167 -14.91 -13.27 -2.40
C ALA A 167 -16.24 -12.52 -2.31
N GLU A 168 -16.52 -11.88 -1.18
CA GLU A 168 -17.72 -11.06 -1.00
C GLU A 168 -17.69 -9.79 -1.85
N LEU A 169 -16.52 -9.15 -2.03
CA LEU A 169 -16.35 -8.02 -2.95
C LEU A 169 -16.58 -8.44 -4.40
N GLU A 170 -15.98 -9.54 -4.85
CA GLU A 170 -16.14 -10.08 -6.20
C GLU A 170 -17.59 -10.51 -6.47
N LEU A 171 -18.27 -11.08 -5.48
CA LEU A 171 -19.69 -11.44 -5.55
C LEU A 171 -20.57 -10.20 -5.72
N ARG A 172 -20.35 -9.17 -4.90
CA ARG A 172 -21.12 -7.91 -4.97
C ARG A 172 -20.95 -7.22 -6.32
N ASP A 173 -19.73 -7.15 -6.83
CA ASP A 173 -19.44 -6.61 -8.16
C ASP A 173 -20.18 -7.40 -9.25
N ARG A 174 -20.11 -8.74 -9.20
CA ARG A 174 -20.83 -9.61 -10.14
C ARG A 174 -22.35 -9.39 -10.11
N LEU A 175 -22.94 -9.25 -8.91
CA LEU A 175 -24.36 -9.00 -8.75
C LEU A 175 -24.78 -7.63 -9.29
N LEU A 176 -23.96 -6.59 -9.11
CA LEU A 176 -24.20 -5.26 -9.68
C LEU A 176 -24.17 -5.31 -11.20
N ARG A 177 -23.17 -5.96 -11.80
CA ARG A 177 -23.07 -6.14 -13.26
C ARG A 177 -24.28 -6.91 -13.81
N GLN A 178 -24.61 -8.04 -13.20
CA GLN A 178 -25.79 -8.83 -13.57
C GLN A 178 -27.08 -8.00 -13.52
N ALA A 179 -27.27 -7.20 -12.47
CA ALA A 179 -28.43 -6.31 -12.36
C ALA A 179 -28.41 -5.22 -13.45
N ALA A 180 -27.25 -4.63 -13.71
CA ALA A 180 -27.04 -3.58 -14.70
C ALA A 180 -27.31 -4.09 -16.13
N ASP A 181 -26.90 -5.32 -16.45
CA ASP A 181 -27.14 -5.98 -17.72
C ASP A 181 -28.62 -6.18 -18.03
N THR A 182 -29.48 -6.28 -17.01
CA THR A 182 -30.94 -6.42 -17.21
C THR A 182 -31.63 -5.12 -17.61
N MET A 183 -30.92 -3.98 -17.60
CA MET A 183 -31.44 -2.68 -18.05
C MET A 183 -31.37 -2.55 -19.57
N GLU A 184 -32.18 -3.35 -20.28
CA GLU A 184 -32.24 -3.36 -21.75
C GLU A 184 -32.70 -2.01 -22.35
N ASP A 185 -33.43 -1.21 -21.57
CA ASP A 185 -33.91 0.12 -21.97
C ASP A 185 -32.86 1.23 -21.79
N PHE A 186 -31.68 0.90 -21.26
CA PHE A 186 -30.61 1.86 -20.99
C PHE A 186 -29.44 1.69 -21.96
N THR A 187 -29.16 2.76 -22.69
CA THR A 187 -27.96 2.92 -23.51
C THR A 187 -27.12 4.05 -22.92
N PRO A 188 -25.88 3.78 -22.45
CA PRO A 188 -24.99 4.81 -21.94
C PRO A 188 -24.71 5.88 -22.99
N ASP A 189 -24.68 7.15 -22.58
CA ASP A 189 -24.31 8.27 -23.47
C ASP A 189 -22.80 8.19 -23.81
N PRO A 190 -22.39 8.26 -25.09
CA PRO A 190 -20.98 8.33 -25.47
C PRO A 190 -20.17 9.40 -24.73
N ALA A 191 -20.78 10.53 -24.36
CA ALA A 191 -20.13 11.58 -23.58
C ALA A 191 -19.86 11.14 -22.13
N GLU A 192 -20.80 10.41 -21.51
CA GLU A 192 -20.63 9.85 -20.16
C GLU A 192 -19.56 8.75 -20.15
N ILE A 193 -19.54 7.88 -21.16
CA ILE A 193 -18.48 6.86 -21.33
C ILE A 193 -17.12 7.56 -21.45
N SER A 194 -17.00 8.57 -22.31
CA SER A 194 -15.73 9.27 -22.53
C SER A 194 -15.25 9.94 -21.25
N LYS A 195 -16.15 10.53 -20.46
CA LYS A 195 -15.80 11.09 -19.15
C LYS A 195 -15.30 10.01 -18.18
N ALA A 196 -16.00 8.87 -18.10
CA ALA A 196 -15.61 7.76 -17.23
C ALA A 196 -14.25 7.15 -17.64
N VAL A 197 -13.91 7.14 -18.94
CA VAL A 197 -12.57 6.75 -19.41
C VAL A 197 -11.50 7.69 -18.87
N GLU A 198 -11.69 9.01 -18.96
CA GLU A 198 -10.71 9.96 -18.41
C GLU A 198 -10.59 9.84 -16.88
N GLU A 199 -11.70 9.65 -16.15
CA GLU A 199 -11.67 9.42 -14.69
C GLU A 199 -10.87 8.15 -14.31
N GLN A 200 -10.95 7.09 -15.12
CA GLN A 200 -10.12 5.89 -14.93
C GLN A 200 -8.64 6.14 -15.21
N LEU A 201 -8.32 6.91 -16.26
CA LEU A 201 -6.95 7.27 -16.57
C LEU A 201 -6.35 8.21 -15.52
N ASP A 202 -7.13 9.12 -14.96
CA ASP A 202 -6.70 9.98 -13.86
C ASP A 202 -6.38 9.16 -12.61
N THR A 203 -7.21 8.16 -12.30
CA THR A 203 -6.96 7.22 -11.19
C THR A 203 -5.67 6.44 -11.42
N MET A 204 -5.45 5.94 -12.64
CA MET A 204 -4.22 5.26 -13.02
C MET A 204 -3.00 6.18 -12.93
N SER A 205 -3.13 7.42 -13.40
CA SER A 205 -2.10 8.46 -13.32
C SER A 205 -1.69 8.73 -11.87
N ALA A 206 -2.66 8.86 -10.97
CA ALA A 206 -2.41 9.07 -9.55
C ALA A 206 -1.67 7.88 -8.91
N GLN A 207 -2.00 6.64 -9.30
CA GLN A 207 -1.29 5.45 -8.82
C GLN A 207 0.14 5.36 -9.35
N LEU A 208 0.37 5.74 -10.61
CA LEU A 208 1.71 5.78 -11.19
C LEU A 208 2.56 6.87 -10.54
N ALA A 209 1.98 8.03 -10.26
CA ALA A 209 2.66 9.14 -9.61
C ALA A 209 3.21 8.75 -8.22
N GLN A 210 2.54 7.86 -7.49
CA GLN A 210 3.05 7.32 -6.21
C GLN A 210 4.38 6.56 -6.36
N ASN A 211 4.64 6.02 -7.56
CA ASN A 211 5.87 5.33 -7.91
C ASN A 211 6.82 6.21 -8.73
N ASN A 212 6.60 7.53 -8.78
CA ASN A 212 7.33 8.49 -9.61
C ASN A 212 7.29 8.16 -11.11
N LEU A 213 6.21 7.56 -11.58
CA LEU A 213 5.98 7.22 -12.98
C LEU A 213 4.87 8.08 -13.57
N THR A 214 4.95 8.35 -14.87
CA THR A 214 3.88 8.99 -15.63
C THR A 214 3.13 7.98 -16.50
N LEU A 215 1.94 8.35 -16.99
CA LEU A 215 1.22 7.56 -18.00
C LEU A 215 2.05 7.38 -19.28
N ASP A 216 2.89 8.36 -19.64
CA ASP A 216 3.78 8.29 -20.80
C ASP A 216 4.89 7.24 -20.58
N ASP A 217 5.47 7.18 -19.38
CA ASP A 217 6.45 6.15 -19.02
C ASP A 217 5.82 4.75 -19.05
N TYR A 218 4.60 4.63 -18.52
CA TYR A 218 3.84 3.38 -18.60
C TYR A 218 3.65 2.93 -20.06
N CYS A 219 3.17 3.83 -20.94
CA CYS A 219 2.99 3.55 -22.37
C CYS A 219 4.27 3.06 -23.04
N LYS A 220 5.44 3.64 -22.71
CA LYS A 220 6.73 3.19 -23.23
C LYS A 220 7.08 1.78 -22.79
N PHE A 221 6.83 1.44 -21.52
CA PHE A 221 7.12 0.10 -20.99
C PHE A 221 6.18 -0.97 -21.54
N SER A 222 4.89 -0.67 -21.67
CA SER A 222 3.88 -1.58 -22.22
C SER A 222 3.88 -1.64 -23.75
N ASN A 223 4.68 -0.80 -24.42
CA ASN A 223 4.67 -0.62 -25.87
C ASN A 223 3.24 -0.33 -26.40
N SER A 224 2.53 0.54 -25.69
CA SER A 224 1.17 0.97 -26.02
C SER A 224 1.10 2.49 -26.19
N THR A 225 -0.02 3.00 -26.70
CA THR A 225 -0.29 4.45 -26.79
C THR A 225 -1.39 4.84 -25.82
N LEU A 226 -1.47 6.14 -25.50
CA LEU A 226 -2.54 6.66 -24.65
C LEU A 226 -3.94 6.50 -25.29
N GLU A 227 -4.02 6.54 -26.63
CA GLU A 227 -5.25 6.20 -27.35
C GLU A 227 -5.63 4.73 -27.18
N GLN A 228 -4.67 3.81 -27.23
CA GLN A 228 -4.92 2.40 -26.96
C GLN A 228 -5.41 2.19 -25.52
N LEU A 229 -4.81 2.86 -24.53
CA LEU A 229 -5.29 2.80 -23.15
C LEU A 229 -6.73 3.29 -22.99
N ARG A 230 -7.12 4.36 -23.70
CA ARG A 230 -8.51 4.83 -23.72
C ARG A 230 -9.46 3.79 -24.30
N GLU A 231 -9.10 3.17 -25.42
CA GLU A 231 -9.92 2.14 -26.05
C GLU A 231 -10.00 0.87 -25.20
N ASP A 232 -8.92 0.49 -24.53
CA ASP A 232 -8.89 -0.65 -23.60
C ASP A 232 -9.73 -0.38 -22.34
N ALA A 233 -9.80 0.88 -21.88
CA ALA A 233 -10.63 1.29 -20.74
C ALA A 233 -12.11 1.44 -21.10
N ARG A 234 -12.45 1.66 -22.38
CA ARG A 234 -13.82 1.95 -22.84
C ARG A 234 -14.86 0.91 -22.38
N PRO A 235 -14.64 -0.42 -22.47
CA PRO A 235 -15.61 -1.40 -22.00
C PRO A 235 -15.86 -1.31 -20.49
N GLY A 236 -14.80 -1.08 -19.70
CA GLY A 236 -14.93 -0.90 -18.25
C GLY A 236 -15.65 0.39 -17.87
N ALA A 237 -15.42 1.46 -18.63
CA ALA A 237 -16.10 2.74 -18.45
C ALA A 237 -17.59 2.66 -18.80
N GLU A 238 -17.95 1.95 -19.88
CA GLU A 238 -19.34 1.70 -20.26
C GLU A 238 -20.08 0.94 -19.14
N GLU A 239 -19.46 -0.09 -18.59
CA GLU A 239 -20.01 -0.85 -17.47
C GLU A 239 -20.19 0.02 -16.21
N ALA A 240 -19.20 0.87 -15.89
CA ALA A 240 -19.28 1.77 -14.75
C ALA A 240 -20.44 2.78 -14.87
N VAL A 241 -20.69 3.32 -16.08
CA VAL A 241 -21.82 4.21 -16.35
C VAL A 241 -23.15 3.45 -16.19
N ARG A 242 -23.22 2.21 -16.66
CA ARG A 242 -24.41 1.35 -16.52
C ARG A 242 -24.71 1.04 -15.05
N ILE A 243 -23.70 0.65 -14.27
CA ILE A 243 -23.84 0.42 -12.81
C ILE A 243 -24.27 1.71 -12.10
N LYS A 244 -23.71 2.87 -12.45
CA LYS A 244 -24.12 4.16 -11.87
C LYS A 244 -25.59 4.47 -12.13
N ALA A 245 -26.08 4.17 -13.34
CA ALA A 245 -27.49 4.31 -13.69
C ALA A 245 -28.37 3.31 -12.93
N LEU A 246 -27.94 2.05 -12.79
CA LEU A 246 -28.61 1.03 -11.98
C LEU A 246 -28.78 1.51 -10.54
N VAL A 247 -27.70 1.97 -9.90
CA VAL A 247 -27.73 2.44 -8.50
C VAL A 247 -28.77 3.54 -8.32
N ARG A 248 -28.81 4.52 -9.23
CA ARG A 248 -29.83 5.60 -9.20
C ARG A 248 -31.24 5.05 -9.32
N ARG A 249 -31.48 4.11 -10.25
CA ARG A 249 -32.81 3.52 -10.46
C ARG A 249 -33.28 2.67 -9.29
N VAL A 250 -32.40 1.84 -8.72
CA VAL A 250 -32.72 1.02 -7.54
C VAL A 250 -32.95 1.91 -6.33
N ALA A 251 -32.11 2.92 -6.11
CA ALA A 251 -32.30 3.88 -5.03
C ALA A 251 -33.65 4.59 -5.13
N GLN A 252 -34.07 5.01 -6.33
CA GLN A 252 -35.40 5.59 -6.54
C GLN A 252 -36.54 4.58 -6.31
N ALA A 253 -36.39 3.35 -6.77
CA ALA A 253 -37.42 2.32 -6.67
C ALA A 253 -37.66 1.83 -5.23
N GLU A 254 -36.60 1.83 -4.41
CA GLU A 254 -36.62 1.39 -3.00
C GLU A 254 -36.63 2.58 -2.02
N GLU A 255 -36.77 3.82 -2.53
CA GLU A 255 -36.77 5.06 -1.73
C GLU A 255 -35.55 5.18 -0.78
N LEU A 256 -34.37 4.79 -1.29
CA LEU A 256 -33.12 4.87 -0.56
C LEU A 256 -32.53 6.28 -0.64
N HIS A 257 -32.19 6.83 0.53
CA HIS A 257 -31.60 8.16 0.66
C HIS A 257 -30.29 8.11 1.43
N ALA A 258 -29.37 9.03 1.14
CA ALA A 258 -28.22 9.30 2.01
C ALA A 258 -28.68 10.22 3.14
N HIS A 259 -28.93 9.66 4.32
CA HIS A 259 -29.32 10.46 5.47
C HIS A 259 -28.10 11.15 6.08
N GLU A 260 -28.33 12.19 6.89
CA GLU A 260 -27.25 12.94 7.54
C GLU A 260 -26.30 12.04 8.34
N GLU A 261 -26.83 11.00 8.99
CA GLU A 261 -26.02 10.02 9.73
C GLU A 261 -25.10 9.21 8.80
N ASP A 262 -25.59 8.79 7.63
CA ASP A 262 -24.77 8.07 6.64
C ASP A 262 -23.64 8.97 6.11
N VAL A 263 -23.96 10.24 5.85
CA VAL A 263 -22.98 11.23 5.38
C VAL A 263 -21.93 11.49 6.45
N ALA A 264 -22.33 11.71 7.70
CA ALA A 264 -21.41 11.91 8.81
C ALA A 264 -20.46 10.71 8.99
N GLN A 265 -20.99 9.49 8.89
CA GLN A 265 -20.20 8.26 8.96
C GLN A 265 -19.21 8.16 7.79
N ALA A 266 -19.67 8.39 6.56
CA ALA A 266 -18.81 8.35 5.37
C ALA A 266 -17.67 9.37 5.45
N LEU A 267 -17.95 10.60 5.91
CA LEU A 267 -16.92 11.63 6.09
C LEU A 267 -15.93 11.27 7.20
N SER A 268 -16.40 10.66 8.29
CA SER A 268 -15.52 10.15 9.36
C SER A 268 -14.57 9.07 8.85
N GLU A 269 -15.07 8.15 8.02
CA GLU A 269 -14.25 7.11 7.41
C GLU A 269 -13.20 7.67 6.45
N ILE A 270 -13.57 8.65 5.63
CA ILE A 270 -12.65 9.37 4.74
C ILE A 270 -11.54 10.06 5.55
N CYS A 271 -11.90 10.75 6.63
CA CYS A 271 -10.95 11.39 7.53
C CYS A 271 -9.97 10.38 8.14
N ARG A 272 -10.49 9.26 8.66
CA ARG A 272 -9.68 8.18 9.25
C ARG A 272 -8.72 7.56 8.22
N ALA A 273 -9.19 7.31 7.01
CA ALA A 273 -8.39 6.68 5.95
C ALA A 273 -7.23 7.57 5.48
N ASN A 274 -7.39 8.89 5.54
CA ASN A 274 -6.39 9.87 5.09
C ASN A 274 -5.62 10.53 6.26
N HIS A 275 -5.82 10.06 7.50
CA HIS A 275 -5.21 10.63 8.70
C HIS A 275 -5.41 12.15 8.85
N MET A 276 -6.58 12.65 8.49
CA MET A 276 -6.94 14.07 8.52
C MET A 276 -8.17 14.32 9.40
N THR A 277 -8.34 15.57 9.83
CA THR A 277 -9.50 16.04 10.59
C THR A 277 -10.61 16.54 9.67
N MET A 278 -11.84 16.66 10.21
CA MET A 278 -12.96 17.24 9.48
C MET A 278 -12.70 18.71 9.05
N GLU A 279 -11.97 19.47 9.86
CA GLU A 279 -11.59 20.86 9.54
C GLU A 279 -10.63 20.92 8.33
N GLU A 280 -9.70 19.97 8.23
CA GLU A 280 -8.77 19.85 7.10
C GLU A 280 -9.46 19.35 5.83
N LEU A 281 -10.55 18.59 5.96
CA LEU A 281 -11.37 18.14 4.82
C LEU A 281 -12.25 19.27 4.26
N GLN A 282 -12.69 20.21 5.09
CA GLN A 282 -13.66 21.24 4.73
C GLN A 282 -13.31 22.07 3.48
N PRO A 283 -12.04 22.46 3.21
CA PRO A 283 -11.67 23.17 1.99
C PRO A 283 -11.87 22.37 0.70
N TYR A 284 -11.92 21.03 0.79
CA TYR A 284 -12.13 20.11 -0.33
C TYR A 284 -13.59 19.68 -0.49
N TYR A 285 -14.46 20.07 0.45
CA TYR A 285 -15.88 19.72 0.44
C TYR A 285 -16.64 20.66 -0.49
N ASP A 286 -16.60 20.38 -1.79
CA ASP A 286 -17.41 21.06 -2.81
C ASP A 286 -18.64 20.23 -3.22
N ASP A 287 -19.46 20.78 -4.13
CA ASP A 287 -20.68 20.11 -4.62
C ASP A 287 -20.36 18.77 -5.32
N ALA A 288 -19.19 18.67 -5.97
CA ALA A 288 -18.78 17.46 -6.65
C ALA A 288 -18.39 16.36 -5.64
N PHE A 289 -17.67 16.74 -4.59
CA PHE A 289 -17.32 15.87 -3.48
C PHE A 289 -18.56 15.41 -2.72
N ALA A 290 -19.49 16.32 -2.41
CA ALA A 290 -20.76 15.98 -1.77
C ALA A 290 -21.56 14.96 -2.59
N ALA A 291 -21.66 15.16 -3.91
CA ALA A 291 -22.33 14.22 -4.81
C ALA A 291 -21.61 12.86 -4.89
N ALA A 292 -20.28 12.83 -4.80
CA ALA A 292 -19.50 11.59 -4.76
C ALA A 292 -19.73 10.81 -3.46
N VAL A 293 -19.79 11.49 -2.31
CA VAL A 293 -20.12 10.91 -1.01
C VAL A 293 -21.53 10.34 -1.00
N GLU A 294 -22.51 11.11 -1.49
CA GLU A 294 -23.90 10.65 -1.62
C GLU A 294 -23.98 9.40 -2.52
N TYR A 295 -23.31 9.43 -3.68
CA TYR A 295 -23.27 8.28 -4.57
C TYR A 295 -22.65 7.05 -3.91
N SER A 296 -21.56 7.20 -3.16
CA SER A 296 -20.92 6.10 -2.42
C SER A 296 -21.88 5.45 -1.41
N ILE A 297 -22.63 6.27 -0.67
CA ILE A 297 -23.63 5.80 0.30
C ILE A 297 -24.75 5.04 -0.41
N LEU A 298 -25.30 5.59 -1.50
CA LEU A 298 -26.35 4.93 -2.27
C LEU A 298 -25.86 3.63 -2.89
N LEU A 299 -24.63 3.61 -3.44
CA LEU A 299 -24.00 2.42 -3.98
C LEU A 299 -23.90 1.33 -2.89
N ALA A 300 -23.44 1.67 -1.68
CA ALA A 300 -23.35 0.71 -0.58
C ALA A 300 -24.72 0.14 -0.18
N LYS A 301 -25.74 1.01 -0.05
CA LYS A 301 -27.12 0.59 0.28
C LYS A 301 -27.74 -0.29 -0.80
N VAL A 302 -27.62 0.11 -2.06
CA VAL A 302 -28.13 -0.66 -3.22
C VAL A 302 -27.42 -2.01 -3.32
N THR A 303 -26.09 -2.02 -3.20
CA THR A 303 -25.30 -3.27 -3.24
C THR A 303 -25.73 -4.22 -2.14
N LYS A 304 -25.89 -3.71 -0.91
CA LYS A 304 -26.40 -4.49 0.22
C LYS A 304 -27.79 -5.07 -0.08
N ARG A 305 -28.70 -4.25 -0.60
CA ARG A 305 -30.06 -4.69 -0.95
C ARG A 305 -30.07 -5.79 -2.01
N ILE A 306 -29.29 -5.63 -3.08
CA ILE A 306 -29.15 -6.65 -4.13
C ILE A 306 -28.57 -7.93 -3.53
N ARG A 307 -27.51 -7.83 -2.73
CA ARG A 307 -26.85 -8.95 -2.06
C ARG A 307 -27.77 -9.73 -1.12
N GLU A 308 -28.60 -9.04 -0.34
CA GLU A 308 -29.59 -9.65 0.58
C GLU A 308 -30.70 -10.40 -0.16
N SER A 309 -31.05 -9.93 -1.37
CA SER A 309 -32.07 -10.56 -2.21
C SER A 309 -31.54 -11.71 -3.08
N ALA A 310 -30.22 -11.84 -3.21
CA ALA A 310 -29.58 -12.78 -4.11
C ALA A 310 -29.79 -14.23 -3.65
N VAL A 311 -29.98 -15.12 -4.62
CA VAL A 311 -30.07 -16.56 -4.41
C VAL A 311 -28.68 -17.15 -4.61
N MET A 312 -28.11 -17.70 -3.53
CA MET A 312 -26.78 -18.29 -3.57
C MET A 312 -26.86 -19.70 -4.18
N ASP A 313 -26.09 -19.91 -5.24
CA ASP A 313 -25.84 -21.26 -5.75
C ASP A 313 -24.92 -22.02 -4.78
N ALA A 314 -25.15 -23.33 -4.65
CA ALA A 314 -24.36 -24.22 -3.81
C ALA A 314 -22.96 -24.49 -4.37
#